data_AF-A0A1F7NJ44-F1
#
_entry.id   AF-A0A1F7NJ44-F1
#
_cell.length_a   1.000
_cell.length_b   1.000
_cell.length_c   1.000
_cell.angle_alpha   90.00
_cell.angle_beta   90.00
_cell.angle_gamma   90.00
#
_symmetry.space_group_name_H-M   'P 1'
#
loop_
_entity.id
_entity.type
_entity.pdbx_description
1 polymer ?
#
loop_
_entity_poly.entity_id
_entity_poly.type
_entity_poly.pdbx_seq_one_letter_code
_entity_poly.pdbx_strand_id
1 'polypeptide(L)'
;IVLILIDEESFAALGERQPLSRRYLADLGEFLLRSGARVVAFDVQLRSGSDPKEDAALIAMSRRWETSGSGRVVFASLAIPRKGESPARYEAAPAFSLDLRGTFGFSNAPVGADGVIRRMTPVLPAADGGFLPSFALAVLAGYSGQTGEQLARALRGVPGAALTLPVRDRHGRIAREEPIPLSRLSGALWRIDFAGREGSFTAFPSGALVQLARSRIRPETDNPFRDKIVLVGATFAESRDFYPTPTGLMAGVEIHANMVFTLLSRRTLLPPHWLLNVSVLIGACLMVSLLSLWLRPLWVALASLVLIAGFVAVSYEAYTQGGYWLDFVAPLVGMLGYIEGSRLIARRGLRASFGQYVSPEVMDRVLREGTGLGGVVRTVSVLMSDLRGFTTLSERLPPDQISEMMNEYFTAMVDVIMAHRGIVQDFIGDGILAAYGAPLDDPDHAWHAVTTALDMQAVLRRLNDGWQAAGRPALAMGVAVHTGEVFAGNVGSPKRKKYAV
;
A
#
# COMPACT_ATOMS: atom_id res chain seq x y z
N ILE A 1 -15.12 -1.51 -28.82
CA ILE A 1 -16.20 -2.20 -28.10
C ILE A 1 -17.35 -1.20 -28.03
N VAL A 2 -18.56 -1.62 -28.37
CA VAL A 2 -19.78 -0.81 -28.33
C VAL A 2 -20.78 -1.53 -27.45
N LEU A 3 -21.46 -0.79 -26.58
CA LEU A 3 -22.52 -1.33 -25.73
C LEU A 3 -23.88 -1.00 -26.32
N ILE A 4 -24.81 -1.93 -26.16
CA ILE A 4 -26.22 -1.73 -26.42
C ILE A 4 -26.94 -2.04 -25.12
N LEU A 5 -27.50 -1.00 -24.51
CA LEU A 5 -28.07 -1.05 -23.18
C LEU A 5 -29.58 -1.22 -23.30
N ILE A 6 -30.10 -2.26 -22.65
CA ILE A 6 -31.53 -2.38 -22.39
C ILE A 6 -31.80 -1.55 -21.14
N ASP A 7 -32.00 -0.25 -21.35
CA ASP A 7 -32.31 0.72 -20.32
C ASP A 7 -33.79 0.69 -19.92
N GLU A 8 -34.15 1.52 -18.92
CA GLU A 8 -35.51 1.58 -18.38
C GLU A 8 -36.55 1.92 -19.45
N GLU A 9 -36.24 2.86 -20.34
CA GLU A 9 -37.14 3.27 -21.43
C GLU A 9 -37.33 2.14 -22.46
N SER A 10 -36.24 1.46 -22.83
CA SER A 10 -36.29 0.30 -23.72
C SER A 10 -37.05 -0.87 -23.10
N PHE A 11 -36.94 -1.08 -21.79
CA PHE A 11 -37.66 -2.10 -21.05
C PHE A 11 -39.16 -1.78 -20.92
N ALA A 12 -39.50 -0.52 -20.63
CA ALA A 12 -40.87 -0.02 -20.61
C ALA A 12 -41.55 -0.16 -21.97
N ALA A 13 -40.83 0.13 -23.07
CA ALA A 13 -41.32 -0.06 -24.43
C ALA A 13 -41.60 -1.54 -24.78
N LEU A 14 -41.05 -2.49 -24.01
CA LEU A 14 -41.33 -3.92 -24.11
C LEU A 14 -42.48 -4.38 -23.20
N GLY A 15 -43.13 -3.45 -22.51
CA GLY A 15 -44.21 -3.73 -21.56
C GLY A 15 -43.72 -4.35 -20.26
N GLU A 16 -42.46 -4.09 -19.87
CA GLU A 16 -41.86 -4.53 -18.59
C GLU A 16 -41.93 -6.05 -18.35
N ARG A 17 -41.91 -6.83 -19.43
CA ARG A 17 -42.07 -8.29 -19.34
C ARG A 17 -40.73 -8.98 -19.12
N GLN A 18 -40.69 -9.83 -18.08
CA GLN A 18 -39.65 -10.82 -17.87
C GLN A 18 -40.20 -12.25 -18.12
N PRO A 19 -39.42 -13.15 -18.76
CA PRO A 19 -38.12 -12.92 -19.37
C PRO A 19 -38.20 -12.00 -20.61
N LEU A 20 -37.10 -11.31 -20.94
CA LEU A 20 -37.01 -10.47 -22.13
C LEU A 20 -37.45 -11.22 -23.40
N SER A 21 -38.25 -10.56 -24.25
CA SER A 21 -38.75 -11.16 -25.50
C SER A 21 -37.59 -11.63 -26.38
N ARG A 22 -37.65 -12.89 -26.83
CA ARG A 22 -36.60 -13.44 -27.70
C ARG A 22 -36.72 -12.94 -29.12
N ARG A 23 -37.92 -12.54 -29.52
CA ARG A 23 -38.15 -11.83 -30.77
C ARG A 23 -37.41 -10.48 -30.75
N TYR A 24 -37.43 -9.77 -29.63
CA TYR A 24 -36.69 -8.53 -29.47
C TYR A 24 -35.18 -8.72 -29.64
N LEU A 25 -34.60 -9.72 -28.96
CA LEU A 25 -33.18 -10.06 -29.10
C LEU A 25 -32.83 -10.52 -30.53
N ALA A 26 -33.73 -11.26 -31.18
CA ALA A 26 -33.56 -11.69 -32.58
C ALA A 26 -33.58 -10.51 -33.55
N ASP A 27 -34.53 -9.57 -33.42
CA ASP A 27 -34.62 -8.37 -34.26
C ASP A 27 -33.35 -7.51 -34.12
N LEU A 28 -32.84 -7.34 -32.89
CA LEU A 28 -31.60 -6.63 -32.62
C LEU A 28 -30.39 -7.35 -33.23
N GLY A 29 -30.28 -8.66 -33.06
CA GLY A 29 -29.22 -9.48 -33.66
C GLY A 29 -29.24 -9.45 -35.20
N GLU A 30 -30.42 -9.44 -35.81
CA GLU A 30 -30.57 -9.29 -37.27
C GLU A 30 -30.13 -7.89 -37.75
N PHE A 31 -30.46 -6.84 -37.01
CA PHE A 31 -30.01 -5.50 -37.32
C PHE A 31 -28.49 -5.40 -37.27
N LEU A 32 -27.86 -5.89 -36.21
CA LEU A 32 -26.41 -5.84 -36.04
C LEU A 32 -25.65 -6.68 -37.08
N LEU A 33 -26.24 -7.78 -37.53
CA LEU A 33 -25.68 -8.57 -38.63
C LEU A 33 -25.66 -7.76 -39.92
N ARG A 34 -26.77 -7.06 -40.22
CA ARG A 34 -26.88 -6.17 -41.40
C ARG A 34 -25.98 -4.94 -41.28
N SER A 35 -25.73 -4.45 -40.06
CA SER A 35 -24.81 -3.36 -39.78
C SER A 35 -23.33 -3.76 -39.89
N GLY A 36 -23.04 -5.05 -40.07
CA GLY A 36 -21.68 -5.55 -40.25
C GLY A 36 -20.88 -5.68 -38.95
N ALA A 37 -21.54 -5.89 -37.81
CA ALA A 37 -20.86 -6.18 -36.56
C ALA A 37 -20.06 -7.49 -36.64
N ARG A 38 -18.82 -7.47 -36.15
CA ARG A 38 -17.94 -8.65 -36.18
C ARG A 38 -18.38 -9.69 -35.16
N VAL A 39 -18.78 -9.22 -33.98
CA VAL A 39 -19.31 -10.06 -32.90
C VAL A 39 -20.46 -9.35 -32.22
N VAL A 40 -21.54 -10.09 -31.98
CA VAL A 40 -22.62 -9.67 -31.08
C VAL A 40 -22.68 -10.63 -29.92
N ALA A 41 -22.61 -10.09 -28.70
CA ALA A 41 -22.69 -10.87 -27.49
C ALA A 41 -23.90 -10.45 -26.67
N PHE A 42 -24.74 -11.40 -26.30
CA PHE A 42 -25.90 -11.17 -25.45
C PHE A 42 -25.58 -11.59 -24.03
N ASP A 43 -25.45 -10.61 -23.16
CA ASP A 43 -25.37 -10.77 -21.70
C ASP A 43 -26.78 -10.92 -21.12
N VAL A 44 -27.46 -11.98 -21.55
CA VAL A 44 -28.82 -12.34 -21.12
C VAL A 44 -28.86 -13.85 -20.93
N GLN A 45 -29.33 -14.30 -19.77
CA GLN A 45 -29.42 -15.72 -19.47
C GLN A 45 -30.63 -16.37 -20.16
N LEU A 46 -30.38 -17.33 -21.05
CA LEU A 46 -31.41 -18.00 -21.83
C LEU A 46 -31.63 -19.46 -21.37
N ARG A 47 -32.06 -19.65 -20.12
CA ARG A 47 -32.10 -20.98 -19.45
C ARG A 47 -33.33 -21.84 -19.77
N SER A 48 -34.50 -21.24 -19.88
CA SER A 48 -35.78 -21.95 -20.08
C SER A 48 -36.55 -21.36 -21.23
N GLY A 49 -37.22 -22.19 -22.04
CA GLY A 49 -38.06 -21.77 -23.17
C GLY A 49 -39.09 -20.71 -22.77
N SER A 50 -39.47 -19.87 -23.74
CA SER A 50 -40.50 -18.85 -23.54
C SER A 50 -41.68 -19.12 -24.48
N ASP A 51 -42.01 -18.20 -25.37
CA ASP A 51 -42.96 -18.44 -26.45
C ASP A 51 -42.28 -19.19 -27.62
N PRO A 52 -42.81 -20.33 -28.10
CA PRO A 52 -42.18 -21.11 -29.17
C PRO A 52 -41.89 -20.34 -30.47
N LYS A 53 -42.70 -19.33 -30.82
CA LYS A 53 -42.47 -18.50 -32.01
C LYS A 53 -41.32 -17.52 -31.78
N GLU A 54 -41.22 -16.95 -30.58
CA GLU A 54 -40.10 -16.08 -30.22
C GLU A 54 -38.79 -16.89 -30.11
N ASP A 55 -38.85 -18.08 -29.53
CA ASP A 55 -37.76 -19.05 -29.44
C ASP A 55 -37.22 -19.39 -30.83
N ALA A 56 -38.12 -19.70 -31.78
CA ALA A 56 -37.79 -20.00 -33.16
C ALA A 56 -37.14 -18.80 -33.88
N ALA A 57 -37.57 -17.57 -33.59
CA ALA A 57 -36.98 -16.36 -34.17
C ALA A 57 -35.51 -16.19 -33.75
N LEU A 58 -35.21 -16.44 -32.47
CA LEU A 58 -33.84 -16.34 -31.95
C LEU A 58 -32.95 -17.44 -32.52
N ILE A 59 -33.44 -18.68 -32.61
CA ILE A 59 -32.72 -19.79 -33.25
C ILE A 59 -32.43 -19.48 -34.73
N ALA A 60 -33.41 -18.94 -35.46
CA ALA A 60 -33.22 -18.55 -36.85
C ALA A 60 -32.17 -17.44 -37.01
N MET A 61 -32.18 -16.45 -36.12
CA MET A 61 -31.15 -15.41 -36.06
C MET A 61 -29.78 -16.02 -35.83
N SER A 62 -29.65 -16.91 -34.85
CA SER A 62 -28.36 -17.49 -34.47
C SER A 62 -27.77 -18.38 -35.58
N ARG A 63 -28.61 -19.13 -36.30
CA ARG A 63 -28.21 -19.90 -37.50
C ARG A 63 -27.71 -18.99 -38.63
N ARG A 64 -28.34 -17.84 -38.87
CA ARG A 64 -27.88 -16.88 -39.89
C ARG A 64 -26.53 -16.27 -39.53
N TRP A 65 -26.28 -15.99 -38.26
CA TRP A 65 -24.97 -15.53 -37.82
C TRP A 65 -23.88 -16.57 -38.09
N GLU A 66 -24.15 -17.84 -37.80
CA GLU A 66 -23.22 -18.95 -38.06
C GLU A 66 -22.90 -19.10 -39.56
N THR A 67 -23.91 -18.98 -40.44
CA THR A 67 -23.72 -19.12 -41.90
C THR A 67 -23.24 -17.86 -42.61
N SER A 68 -23.29 -16.68 -41.97
CA SER A 68 -22.88 -15.40 -42.56
C SER A 68 -21.39 -15.30 -42.92
N GLY A 69 -20.55 -16.21 -42.41
CA GLY A 69 -19.10 -16.27 -42.63
C GLY A 69 -18.28 -15.16 -41.96
N SER A 70 -18.86 -13.97 -41.75
CA SER A 70 -18.17 -12.76 -41.31
C SER A 70 -18.43 -12.36 -39.85
N GLY A 71 -19.59 -12.74 -39.29
CA GLY A 71 -19.97 -12.43 -37.91
C GLY A 71 -20.01 -13.66 -37.00
N ARG A 72 -19.92 -13.45 -35.68
CA ARG A 72 -20.19 -14.47 -34.65
C ARG A 72 -21.17 -13.96 -33.61
N VAL A 73 -22.01 -14.86 -33.10
CA VAL A 73 -22.92 -14.59 -31.98
C VAL A 73 -22.46 -15.34 -30.73
N VAL A 74 -22.48 -14.64 -29.59
CA VAL A 74 -22.08 -15.17 -28.29
C VAL A 74 -23.21 -14.99 -27.29
N PHE A 75 -23.48 -16.00 -26.48
CA PHE A 75 -24.50 -15.97 -25.44
C PHE A 75 -23.88 -16.19 -24.06
N ALA A 76 -24.33 -15.41 -23.08
CA ALA A 76 -23.98 -15.63 -21.69
C ALA A 76 -24.61 -16.94 -21.17
N SER A 77 -23.82 -17.69 -20.42
CA SER A 77 -24.25 -18.86 -19.65
C SER A 77 -23.74 -18.72 -18.21
N LEU A 78 -24.17 -19.62 -17.33
CA LEU A 78 -23.66 -19.72 -15.96
C LEU A 78 -22.78 -20.96 -15.83
N ALA A 79 -21.62 -20.82 -15.20
CA ALA A 79 -20.83 -21.95 -14.74
C ALA A 79 -21.37 -22.42 -13.37
N ILE A 80 -21.84 -23.66 -13.31
CA ILE A 80 -22.40 -24.30 -12.12
C ILE A 80 -21.37 -25.29 -11.57
N PRO A 81 -20.91 -25.15 -10.32
CA PRO A 81 -19.96 -26.09 -9.73
C PRO A 81 -20.64 -27.44 -9.44
N ARG A 82 -19.96 -28.55 -9.74
CA ARG A 82 -20.37 -29.90 -9.33
C ARG A 82 -20.17 -30.09 -7.83
N LYS A 83 -21.20 -30.57 -7.15
CA LYS A 83 -21.14 -30.88 -5.71
C LYS A 83 -20.24 -32.09 -5.48
N GLY A 84 -19.36 -32.00 -4.48
CA GLY A 84 -18.53 -33.13 -4.00
C GLY A 84 -17.21 -33.34 -4.75
N GLU A 85 -16.87 -32.50 -5.74
CA GLU A 85 -15.58 -32.58 -6.43
C GLU A 85 -14.56 -31.57 -5.86
N SER A 86 -13.35 -32.05 -5.55
CA SER A 86 -12.21 -31.22 -5.15
C SER A 86 -10.96 -31.65 -5.95
N PRO A 87 -10.36 -30.79 -6.78
CA PRO A 87 -10.72 -29.38 -7.03
C PRO A 87 -12.07 -29.21 -7.72
N ALA A 88 -12.74 -28.07 -7.49
CA ALA A 88 -14.07 -27.79 -8.04
C ALA A 88 -14.07 -27.80 -9.57
N ARG A 89 -14.96 -28.59 -10.18
CA ARG A 89 -15.24 -28.60 -11.62
C ARG A 89 -16.60 -28.00 -11.92
N TYR A 90 -16.76 -27.45 -13.11
CA TYR A 90 -17.93 -26.68 -13.50
C TYR A 90 -18.61 -27.27 -14.74
N GLU A 91 -19.93 -27.11 -14.81
CA GLU A 91 -20.74 -27.36 -15.99
C GLU A 91 -21.37 -26.05 -16.46
N ALA A 92 -21.49 -25.87 -17.76
CA ALA A 92 -22.26 -24.76 -18.31
C ALA A 92 -23.76 -25.03 -18.12
N ALA A 93 -24.49 -24.03 -17.65
CA ALA A 93 -25.94 -24.09 -17.59
C ALA A 93 -26.49 -24.29 -19.01
N PRO A 94 -27.43 -25.24 -19.21
CA PRO A 94 -27.97 -25.51 -20.53
C PRO A 94 -28.73 -24.29 -21.05
N ALA A 95 -28.59 -24.04 -22.34
CA ALA A 95 -29.48 -23.12 -23.04
C ALA A 95 -30.88 -23.73 -23.15
N PHE A 96 -31.89 -22.89 -23.39
CA PHE A 96 -33.28 -23.35 -23.54
C PHE A 96 -33.49 -24.34 -24.69
N SER A 97 -32.60 -24.38 -25.68
CA SER A 97 -32.68 -25.26 -26.84
C SER A 97 -31.29 -25.64 -27.35
N LEU A 98 -31.14 -26.91 -27.75
CA LEU A 98 -29.94 -27.44 -28.39
C LEU A 98 -29.76 -26.94 -29.83
N ASP A 99 -30.82 -26.39 -30.43
CA ASP A 99 -30.80 -25.82 -31.78
C ASP A 99 -30.20 -24.41 -31.84
N LEU A 100 -29.99 -23.78 -30.67
CA LEU A 100 -29.42 -22.44 -30.59
C LEU A 100 -27.92 -22.50 -30.94
N ARG A 101 -27.59 -22.02 -32.15
CA ARG A 101 -26.22 -21.92 -32.65
C ARG A 101 -25.50 -20.68 -32.13
N GLY A 102 -24.26 -20.82 -31.72
CA GLY A 102 -23.45 -19.73 -31.19
C GLY A 102 -22.38 -20.23 -30.23
N THR A 103 -21.53 -19.32 -29.77
CA THR A 103 -20.57 -19.62 -28.72
C THR A 103 -21.18 -19.27 -27.36
N PHE A 104 -21.02 -20.14 -26.37
CA PHE A 104 -21.48 -19.87 -25.01
C PHE A 104 -20.27 -19.62 -24.12
N GLY A 105 -20.35 -18.61 -23.25
CA GLY A 105 -19.33 -18.32 -22.25
C GLY A 105 -19.94 -17.95 -20.91
N PHE A 106 -19.28 -18.32 -19.82
CA PHE A 106 -19.83 -18.06 -18.48
C PHE A 106 -19.70 -16.59 -18.08
N SER A 107 -20.74 -16.01 -17.48
CA SER A 107 -20.72 -14.62 -16.98
C SER A 107 -20.28 -14.49 -15.52
N ASN A 108 -20.07 -15.60 -14.80
CA ASN A 108 -19.64 -15.58 -13.40
C ASN A 108 -18.36 -14.73 -13.21
N ALA A 109 -18.45 -13.71 -12.37
CA ALA A 109 -17.31 -12.90 -11.94
C ALA A 109 -16.94 -13.19 -10.47
N PRO A 110 -15.65 -13.38 -10.14
CA PRO A 110 -15.20 -13.48 -8.77
C PRO A 110 -15.45 -12.17 -8.00
N VAL A 111 -16.34 -12.22 -7.01
CA VAL A 111 -16.63 -11.09 -6.12
C VAL A 111 -15.65 -11.09 -4.94
N GLY A 112 -15.09 -9.92 -4.60
CA GLY A 112 -14.25 -9.76 -3.42
C GLY A 112 -15.02 -9.98 -2.12
N ALA A 113 -14.31 -10.19 -1.00
CA ALA A 113 -14.95 -10.26 0.32
C ALA A 113 -15.68 -8.97 0.71
N ASP A 114 -15.30 -7.86 0.08
CA ASP A 114 -15.90 -6.54 0.19
C ASP A 114 -17.00 -6.26 -0.85
N GLY A 115 -17.44 -7.28 -1.59
CA GLY A 115 -18.49 -7.15 -2.60
C GLY A 115 -18.04 -6.54 -3.93
N VAL A 116 -16.78 -6.09 -4.05
CA VAL A 116 -16.28 -5.37 -5.23
C VAL A 116 -15.65 -6.32 -6.24
N ILE A 117 -16.04 -6.17 -7.51
CA ILE A 117 -15.48 -6.95 -8.62
C ILE A 117 -14.19 -6.30 -9.12
N ARG A 118 -13.09 -7.05 -9.05
CA ARG A 118 -11.74 -6.60 -9.50
C ARG A 118 -11.00 -7.64 -10.31
N ARG A 119 -11.52 -8.86 -10.34
CA ARG A 119 -10.86 -10.04 -10.88
C ARG A 119 -11.78 -10.74 -11.86
N MET A 120 -11.19 -11.43 -12.82
CA MET A 120 -11.85 -12.29 -13.77
C MET A 120 -11.09 -13.61 -13.86
N THR A 121 -11.80 -14.67 -14.22
CA THR A 121 -11.19 -15.96 -14.54
C THR A 121 -11.41 -16.20 -16.03
N PRO A 122 -10.36 -16.25 -16.88
CA PRO A 122 -10.56 -16.43 -18.31
C PRO A 122 -11.22 -17.75 -18.66
N VAL A 123 -10.89 -18.82 -17.93
CA VAL A 123 -11.45 -20.17 -18.10
C VAL A 123 -11.66 -20.90 -16.77
N LEU A 124 -12.68 -21.76 -16.69
CA LEU A 124 -12.93 -22.63 -15.54
C LEU A 124 -12.75 -24.11 -15.91
N PRO A 125 -12.26 -24.97 -15.00
CA PRO A 125 -12.13 -26.40 -15.27
C PRO A 125 -13.52 -27.02 -15.50
N ALA A 126 -13.71 -27.63 -16.67
CA ALA A 126 -14.97 -28.26 -17.05
C ALA A 126 -15.08 -29.68 -16.48
N ALA A 127 -16.31 -30.14 -16.21
CA ALA A 127 -16.57 -31.51 -15.77
C ALA A 127 -16.13 -32.57 -16.80
N ASP A 128 -16.14 -32.24 -18.09
CA ASP A 128 -15.73 -33.12 -19.20
C ASP A 128 -14.20 -33.22 -19.39
N GLY A 129 -13.41 -32.62 -18.50
CA GLY A 129 -11.94 -32.66 -18.54
C GLY A 129 -11.27 -31.55 -19.36
N GLY A 130 -12.05 -30.66 -20.00
CA GLY A 130 -11.54 -29.46 -20.66
C GLY A 130 -11.66 -28.20 -19.82
N PHE A 131 -11.84 -27.06 -20.50
CA PHE A 131 -12.07 -25.77 -19.89
C PHE A 131 -13.33 -25.09 -20.46
N LEU A 132 -14.14 -24.49 -19.59
CA LEU A 132 -15.23 -23.58 -19.97
C LEU A 132 -14.65 -22.18 -20.20
N PRO A 133 -14.97 -21.49 -21.32
CA PRO A 133 -14.57 -20.10 -21.53
C PRO A 133 -15.45 -19.14 -20.76
N SER A 134 -14.85 -18.06 -20.24
CA SER A 134 -15.61 -16.89 -19.80
C SER A 134 -16.32 -16.22 -20.98
N PHE A 135 -17.38 -15.49 -20.70
CA PHE A 135 -18.14 -14.72 -21.69
C PHE A 135 -17.21 -13.78 -22.48
N ALA A 136 -16.34 -13.04 -21.80
CA ALA A 136 -15.36 -12.17 -22.44
C ALA A 136 -14.38 -12.91 -23.38
N LEU A 137 -13.93 -14.11 -22.99
CA LEU A 137 -13.05 -14.93 -23.82
C LEU A 137 -13.78 -15.44 -25.07
N ALA A 138 -15.02 -15.90 -24.91
CA ALA A 138 -15.87 -16.34 -26.01
C ALA A 138 -16.14 -15.22 -27.03
N VAL A 139 -16.40 -14.00 -26.55
CA VAL A 139 -16.54 -12.80 -27.38
C VAL A 139 -15.28 -12.56 -28.20
N LEU A 140 -14.12 -12.61 -27.56
CA LEU A 140 -12.86 -12.32 -28.22
C LEU A 140 -12.48 -13.40 -29.25
N ALA A 141 -12.70 -14.68 -28.95
CA ALA A 141 -12.52 -15.78 -29.89
C ALA A 141 -13.46 -15.64 -31.10
N GLY A 142 -14.71 -15.23 -30.87
CA GLY A 142 -15.67 -14.93 -31.92
C GLY A 142 -15.20 -13.80 -32.85
N TYR A 143 -14.46 -12.82 -32.32
CA TYR A 143 -13.94 -11.70 -33.12
C TYR A 143 -12.88 -12.17 -34.13
N SER A 144 -12.02 -13.09 -33.70
CA SER A 144 -11.08 -13.82 -34.57
C SER A 144 -11.77 -14.82 -35.51
N GLY A 145 -13.11 -14.88 -35.52
CA GLY A 145 -13.89 -15.74 -36.40
C GLY A 145 -14.00 -17.19 -35.93
N GLN A 146 -13.54 -17.52 -34.72
CA GLN A 146 -13.64 -18.88 -34.20
C GLN A 146 -15.10 -19.26 -33.91
N THR A 147 -15.50 -20.46 -34.30
CA THR A 147 -16.80 -21.03 -33.92
C THR A 147 -16.76 -21.60 -32.50
N GLY A 148 -17.93 -21.79 -31.89
CA GLY A 148 -18.03 -22.41 -30.56
C GLY A 148 -17.36 -23.78 -30.49
N GLU A 149 -17.47 -24.59 -31.55
CA GLU A 149 -16.81 -25.90 -31.64
C GLU A 149 -15.29 -25.79 -31.78
N GLN A 150 -14.78 -24.79 -32.53
CA GLN A 150 -13.35 -24.55 -32.62
C GLN A 150 -12.78 -24.11 -31.28
N LEU A 151 -13.46 -23.22 -30.57
CA LEU A 151 -13.09 -22.78 -29.23
C LEU A 151 -13.13 -23.93 -28.23
N ALA A 152 -14.20 -24.74 -28.21
CA ALA A 152 -14.33 -25.88 -27.32
C ALA A 152 -13.22 -26.93 -27.56
N ARG A 153 -12.88 -27.20 -28.83
CA ARG A 153 -11.75 -28.08 -29.18
C ARG A 153 -10.41 -27.51 -28.71
N ALA A 154 -10.18 -26.21 -28.88
CA ALA A 154 -8.97 -25.55 -28.39
C ALA A 154 -8.88 -25.64 -26.86
N LEU A 155 -10.00 -25.55 -26.14
CA LEU A 155 -10.07 -25.55 -24.68
C LEU A 155 -10.11 -26.94 -24.01
N ARG A 156 -10.31 -28.02 -24.76
CA ARG A 156 -10.14 -29.41 -24.23
C ARG A 156 -8.67 -29.86 -24.24
N GLY A 157 -7.74 -28.93 -24.47
CA GLY A 157 -6.43 -29.16 -25.07
C GLY A 157 -5.51 -30.20 -24.44
N VAL A 158 -4.82 -30.89 -25.35
CA VAL A 158 -3.51 -31.54 -25.22
C VAL A 158 -2.50 -30.58 -24.54
N PRO A 159 -1.55 -31.07 -23.73
CA PRO A 159 -0.53 -30.22 -23.10
C PRO A 159 0.19 -29.31 -24.10
N GLY A 160 0.19 -27.99 -23.85
CA GLY A 160 0.86 -27.00 -24.71
C GLY A 160 -0.05 -26.26 -25.70
N ALA A 161 -1.36 -26.54 -25.73
CA ALA A 161 -2.29 -25.77 -26.55
C ALA A 161 -2.29 -24.27 -26.20
N ALA A 162 -2.46 -23.42 -27.22
CA ALA A 162 -2.54 -21.97 -27.09
C ALA A 162 -3.74 -21.43 -27.88
N LEU A 163 -4.38 -20.39 -27.35
CA LEU A 163 -5.47 -19.71 -28.02
C LEU A 163 -4.95 -18.43 -28.67
N THR A 164 -5.04 -18.37 -30.00
CA THR A 164 -4.69 -17.17 -30.77
C THR A 164 -5.83 -16.17 -30.67
N LEU A 165 -5.56 -15.01 -30.07
CA LEU A 165 -6.55 -13.96 -29.83
C LEU A 165 -6.00 -12.61 -30.33
N PRO A 166 -6.86 -11.68 -30.75
CA PRO A 166 -6.45 -10.38 -31.22
C PRO A 166 -5.94 -9.50 -30.07
N VAL A 167 -4.96 -8.66 -30.41
CA VAL A 167 -4.31 -7.72 -29.50
C VAL A 167 -4.39 -6.32 -30.11
N ARG A 168 -4.72 -5.34 -29.28
CA ARG A 168 -4.78 -3.93 -29.71
C ARG A 168 -3.42 -3.24 -29.60
N ASP A 169 -3.18 -2.25 -30.46
CA ASP A 169 -2.09 -1.30 -30.30
C ASP A 169 -2.45 -0.17 -29.31
N ARG A 170 -1.48 0.74 -29.13
CA ARG A 170 -1.62 1.95 -28.32
C ARG A 170 -2.70 2.93 -28.80
N HIS A 171 -3.13 2.83 -30.06
CA HIS A 171 -4.18 3.66 -30.64
C HIS A 171 -5.56 2.98 -30.59
N GLY A 172 -5.66 1.82 -29.93
CA GLY A 172 -6.91 1.08 -29.79
C GLY A 172 -7.35 0.31 -31.04
N ARG A 173 -6.49 0.20 -32.06
CA ARG A 173 -6.74 -0.61 -33.26
C ARG A 173 -6.22 -2.02 -33.03
N ILE A 174 -6.89 -3.02 -33.61
CA ILE A 174 -6.40 -4.39 -33.56
C ILE A 174 -5.19 -4.49 -34.48
N ALA A 175 -4.04 -4.82 -33.91
CA ALA A 175 -2.76 -4.70 -34.57
C ALA A 175 -2.20 -6.05 -35.02
N ARG A 176 -2.43 -7.10 -34.23
CA ARG A 176 -1.99 -8.48 -34.52
C ARG A 176 -2.79 -9.49 -33.69
N GLU A 177 -2.65 -10.76 -34.02
CA GLU A 177 -3.11 -11.86 -33.17
C GLU A 177 -1.90 -12.53 -32.50
N GLU A 178 -2.04 -12.87 -31.22
CA GLU A 178 -0.99 -13.51 -30.44
C GLU A 178 -1.51 -14.77 -29.74
N PRO A 179 -0.72 -15.86 -29.69
CA PRO A 179 -1.08 -17.06 -28.95
C PRO A 179 -0.94 -16.84 -27.44
N ILE A 180 -1.96 -17.18 -26.67
CA ILE A 180 -1.90 -17.30 -25.21
C ILE A 180 -1.92 -18.77 -24.83
N PRO A 181 -0.87 -19.30 -24.16
CA PRO A 181 -0.88 -20.66 -23.63
C PRO A 181 -2.05 -20.88 -22.68
N LEU A 182 -2.74 -22.03 -22.80
CA LEU A 182 -3.84 -22.36 -21.89
C LEU A 182 -3.40 -22.37 -20.42
N SER A 183 -2.14 -22.72 -20.13
CA SER A 183 -1.57 -22.69 -18.79
C SER A 183 -1.55 -21.29 -18.14
N ARG A 184 -1.59 -20.21 -18.92
CA ARG A 184 -1.74 -18.83 -18.39
C ARG A 184 -3.20 -18.43 -18.18
N LEU A 185 -4.13 -19.11 -18.87
CA LEU A 185 -5.56 -18.86 -18.75
C LEU A 185 -6.16 -19.68 -17.60
N SER A 186 -5.70 -20.92 -17.42
CA SER A 186 -6.16 -21.82 -16.38
C SER A 186 -5.53 -21.52 -15.02
N GLY A 187 -6.33 -21.57 -13.95
CA GLY A 187 -5.88 -21.35 -12.56
C GLY A 187 -5.47 -19.91 -12.22
N ALA A 188 -5.41 -19.01 -13.19
CA ALA A 188 -5.02 -17.62 -12.99
C ALA A 188 -6.24 -16.72 -12.72
N LEU A 189 -6.26 -16.05 -11.58
CA LEU A 189 -7.16 -14.93 -11.30
C LEU A 189 -6.57 -13.66 -11.89
N TRP A 190 -7.10 -13.21 -13.01
CA TRP A 190 -6.64 -12.01 -13.71
C TRP A 190 -7.29 -10.80 -13.07
N ARG A 191 -6.51 -9.74 -12.82
CA ARG A 191 -7.06 -8.44 -12.44
C ARG A 191 -7.59 -7.73 -13.68
N ILE A 192 -8.77 -7.14 -13.56
CA ILE A 192 -9.43 -6.42 -14.65
C ILE A 192 -8.77 -5.03 -14.77
N ASP A 193 -8.32 -4.69 -15.98
CA ASP A 193 -7.89 -3.35 -16.35
C ASP A 193 -9.12 -2.55 -16.78
N PHE A 194 -9.64 -1.71 -15.89
CA PHE A 194 -10.84 -0.91 -16.17
C PHE A 194 -10.47 0.24 -17.10
N ALA A 195 -11.16 0.33 -18.24
CA ALA A 195 -10.94 1.37 -19.25
C ALA A 195 -11.22 2.78 -18.71
N GLY A 196 -12.04 2.90 -17.66
CA GLY A 196 -12.35 4.14 -16.97
C GLY A 196 -13.47 3.98 -15.94
N ARG A 197 -14.19 5.08 -15.70
CA ARG A 197 -15.40 5.10 -14.86
C ARG A 197 -16.60 4.56 -15.64
N GLU A 198 -17.75 4.42 -14.98
CA GLU A 198 -19.02 4.10 -15.64
C GLU A 198 -19.27 5.00 -16.87
N GLY A 199 -19.73 4.41 -17.97
CA GLY A 199 -20.01 5.12 -19.21
C GLY A 199 -18.79 5.39 -20.10
N SER A 200 -17.64 4.75 -19.81
CA SER A 200 -16.42 4.94 -20.62
C SER A 200 -16.50 4.32 -22.03
N PHE A 201 -17.41 3.36 -22.24
CA PHE A 201 -17.65 2.77 -23.55
C PHE A 201 -18.80 3.48 -24.25
N THR A 202 -18.69 3.65 -25.58
CA THR A 202 -19.80 4.14 -26.40
C THR A 202 -20.98 3.18 -26.27
N ALA A 203 -22.13 3.72 -25.85
CA ALA A 203 -23.34 2.97 -25.57
C ALA A 203 -24.53 3.52 -26.36
N PHE A 204 -25.45 2.64 -26.78
CA PHE A 204 -26.68 2.99 -27.47
C PHE A 204 -27.89 2.33 -26.78
N PRO A 205 -29.03 3.02 -26.67
CA PRO A 205 -30.25 2.42 -26.14
C PRO A 205 -30.80 1.38 -27.12
N SER A 206 -31.15 0.21 -26.62
CA SER A 206 -31.57 -0.92 -27.46
C SER A 206 -32.94 -0.67 -28.13
N GLY A 207 -33.84 0.07 -27.48
CA GLY A 207 -35.16 0.42 -27.99
C GLY A 207 -35.11 1.17 -29.32
N ALA A 208 -34.23 2.17 -29.43
CA ALA A 208 -34.03 2.94 -30.66
C ALA A 208 -33.53 2.03 -31.81
N LEU A 209 -32.61 1.12 -31.52
CA LEU A 209 -32.06 0.20 -32.52
C LEU A 209 -33.09 -0.83 -33.00
N VAL A 210 -33.99 -1.30 -32.13
CA VAL A 210 -35.05 -2.23 -32.54
C VAL A 210 -36.13 -1.54 -33.37
N GLN A 211 -36.45 -0.28 -33.10
CA GLN A 211 -37.34 0.50 -33.98
C GLN A 211 -36.73 0.63 -35.38
N LEU A 212 -35.42 0.93 -35.47
CA LEU A 212 -34.71 0.93 -36.75
C LEU A 212 -34.72 -0.44 -37.41
N ALA A 213 -34.49 -1.52 -36.65
CA ALA A 213 -34.53 -2.89 -37.16
C ALA A 213 -35.88 -3.23 -37.83
N ARG A 214 -36.99 -2.79 -37.22
CA ARG A 214 -38.37 -2.99 -37.69
C ARG A 214 -38.76 -2.10 -38.86
N SER A 215 -38.20 -0.89 -38.95
CA SER A 215 -38.42 0.04 -40.05
C SER A 215 -37.89 -0.45 -41.41
N ARG A 216 -37.10 -1.54 -41.43
CA ARG A 216 -36.42 -2.12 -42.61
C ARG A 216 -35.47 -1.16 -43.33
N ILE A 217 -35.15 -0.01 -42.74
CA ILE A 217 -34.10 0.88 -43.23
C ILE A 217 -32.78 0.12 -43.19
N ARG A 218 -32.04 0.13 -44.31
CA ARG A 218 -30.72 -0.50 -44.37
C ARG A 218 -29.72 0.38 -43.61
N PRO A 219 -28.92 -0.18 -42.69
CA PRO A 219 -27.83 0.55 -42.06
C PRO A 219 -26.90 1.14 -43.11
N GLU A 220 -26.42 2.36 -42.89
CA GLU A 220 -25.39 2.95 -43.73
C GLU A 220 -24.09 2.13 -43.71
N THR A 221 -23.30 2.26 -44.76
CA THR A 221 -22.02 1.53 -44.92
C THR A 221 -20.96 1.97 -43.91
N ASP A 222 -21.05 3.22 -43.44
CA ASP A 222 -20.26 3.76 -42.34
C ASP A 222 -21.17 3.92 -41.11
N ASN A 223 -21.16 2.90 -40.24
CA ASN A 223 -21.99 2.87 -39.03
C ASN A 223 -21.13 2.45 -37.83
N PRO A 224 -21.51 2.81 -36.59
CA PRO A 224 -20.68 2.60 -35.40
C PRO A 224 -20.50 1.12 -35.02
N PHE A 225 -21.26 0.19 -35.63
CA PHE A 225 -21.22 -1.23 -35.30
C PHE A 225 -20.29 -2.03 -36.21
N ARG A 226 -19.94 -1.50 -37.40
CA ARG A 226 -19.17 -2.22 -38.41
C ARG A 226 -17.78 -2.62 -37.91
N ASP A 227 -17.45 -3.90 -38.07
CA ASP A 227 -16.19 -4.51 -37.60
C ASP A 227 -15.92 -4.30 -36.10
N LYS A 228 -16.97 -4.07 -35.29
CA LYS A 228 -16.85 -3.92 -33.84
C LYS A 228 -17.30 -5.16 -33.08
N ILE A 229 -16.83 -5.22 -31.83
CA ILE A 229 -17.41 -6.06 -30.77
C ILE A 229 -18.59 -5.28 -30.18
N VAL A 230 -19.78 -5.85 -30.25
CA VAL A 230 -21.02 -5.27 -29.73
C VAL A 230 -21.53 -6.15 -28.58
N LEU A 231 -21.68 -5.56 -27.40
CA LEU A 231 -22.21 -6.24 -26.22
C LEU A 231 -23.61 -5.71 -25.93
N VAL A 232 -24.58 -6.60 -25.78
CA VAL A 232 -25.98 -6.29 -25.46
C VAL A 232 -26.25 -6.77 -24.04
N GLY A 233 -26.74 -5.91 -23.16
CA GLY A 233 -27.03 -6.29 -21.78
C GLY A 233 -28.03 -5.38 -21.09
N ALA A 234 -28.52 -5.84 -19.95
CA ALA A 234 -29.58 -5.19 -19.20
C ALA A 234 -29.04 -4.14 -18.22
N THR A 235 -29.60 -2.92 -18.26
CA THR A 235 -29.25 -1.82 -17.34
C THR A 235 -30.48 -1.18 -16.69
N PHE A 236 -31.65 -1.81 -16.78
CA PHE A 236 -32.86 -1.40 -16.05
C PHE A 236 -32.77 -1.86 -14.58
N ALA A 237 -33.43 -1.14 -13.67
CA ALA A 237 -33.26 -1.34 -12.22
C ALA A 237 -33.62 -2.77 -11.75
N GLU A 238 -34.65 -3.37 -12.36
CA GLU A 238 -35.12 -4.72 -12.03
C GLU A 238 -34.12 -5.82 -12.45
N SER A 239 -33.17 -5.54 -13.34
CA SER A 239 -32.17 -6.54 -13.77
C SER A 239 -31.28 -7.00 -12.62
N ARG A 240 -31.11 -6.13 -11.61
CA ARG A 240 -30.19 -6.31 -10.47
C ARG A 240 -28.75 -6.66 -10.89
N ASP A 241 -28.37 -6.25 -12.10
CA ASP A 241 -27.09 -6.56 -12.72
C ASP A 241 -26.07 -5.41 -12.52
N PHE A 242 -26.08 -4.78 -11.35
CA PHE A 242 -25.17 -3.67 -11.00
C PHE A 242 -24.24 -4.10 -9.89
N TYR A 243 -22.93 -3.89 -10.11
CA TYR A 243 -21.90 -4.30 -9.16
C TYR A 243 -20.93 -3.16 -8.86
N PRO A 244 -20.46 -3.03 -7.61
CA PRO A 244 -19.45 -2.05 -7.28
C PRO A 244 -18.09 -2.50 -7.86
N THR A 245 -17.40 -1.54 -8.47
CA THR A 245 -16.06 -1.70 -9.04
C THR A 245 -15.13 -0.62 -8.46
N PRO A 246 -13.80 -0.72 -8.64
CA PRO A 246 -12.88 0.32 -8.20
C PRO A 246 -13.15 1.71 -8.78
N THR A 247 -13.88 1.82 -9.89
CA THR A 247 -14.10 3.08 -10.61
C THR A 247 -15.55 3.58 -10.57
N GLY A 248 -16.48 2.83 -9.99
CA GLY A 248 -17.88 3.21 -9.83
C GLY A 248 -18.81 2.01 -9.67
N LEU A 249 -20.12 2.26 -9.67
CA LEU A 249 -21.13 1.22 -9.83
C LEU A 249 -21.28 0.95 -11.33
N MET A 250 -21.11 -0.29 -11.79
CA MET A 250 -21.17 -0.63 -13.22
C MET A 250 -22.18 -1.75 -13.46
N ALA A 251 -22.84 -1.71 -14.62
CA ALA A 251 -23.67 -2.82 -15.08
C ALA A 251 -22.80 -4.05 -15.47
N GLY A 252 -23.32 -5.26 -15.35
CA GLY A 252 -22.62 -6.51 -15.66
C GLY A 252 -22.05 -6.52 -17.08
N VAL A 253 -22.83 -6.02 -18.05
CA VAL A 253 -22.39 -5.88 -19.44
C VAL A 253 -21.18 -4.95 -19.61
N GLU A 254 -21.08 -3.88 -18.81
CA GLU A 254 -19.95 -2.96 -18.82
C GLU A 254 -18.72 -3.58 -18.15
N ILE A 255 -18.91 -4.40 -17.12
CA ILE A 255 -17.83 -5.18 -16.51
C ILE A 255 -17.29 -6.19 -17.53
N HIS A 256 -18.15 -6.88 -18.27
CA HIS A 256 -17.74 -7.76 -19.36
C HIS A 256 -17.01 -7.01 -20.48
N ALA A 257 -17.40 -5.78 -20.79
CA ALA A 257 -16.67 -4.91 -21.71
C ALA A 257 -15.24 -4.62 -21.22
N ASN A 258 -15.08 -4.34 -19.93
CA ASN A 258 -13.76 -4.17 -19.30
C ASN A 258 -12.93 -5.47 -19.29
N MET A 259 -13.56 -6.64 -19.12
CA MET A 259 -12.88 -7.94 -19.25
C MET A 259 -12.39 -8.18 -20.69
N VAL A 260 -13.22 -7.90 -21.71
CA VAL A 260 -12.82 -7.98 -23.13
C VAL A 260 -11.70 -6.98 -23.42
N PHE A 261 -11.79 -5.77 -22.89
CA PHE A 261 -10.75 -4.75 -22.99
C PHE A 261 -9.43 -5.22 -22.36
N THR A 262 -9.47 -5.86 -21.20
CA THR A 262 -8.29 -6.45 -20.53
C THR A 262 -7.63 -7.50 -21.42
N LEU A 263 -8.43 -8.42 -21.99
CA LEU A 263 -7.94 -9.47 -22.89
C LEU A 263 -7.33 -8.89 -24.19
N LEU A 264 -7.96 -7.88 -24.79
CA LEU A 264 -7.46 -7.17 -25.98
C LEU A 264 -6.17 -6.41 -25.70
N SER A 265 -6.06 -5.80 -24.52
CA SER A 265 -4.90 -5.00 -24.14
C SER A 265 -3.68 -5.84 -23.79
N ARG A 266 -3.88 -7.12 -23.43
CA ARG A 266 -2.87 -7.98 -22.79
C ARG A 266 -2.26 -7.37 -21.52
N ARG A 267 -2.88 -6.32 -20.98
CA ARG A 267 -2.52 -5.68 -19.72
C ARG A 267 -3.20 -6.45 -18.60
N THR A 268 -2.63 -7.60 -18.26
CA THR A 268 -2.91 -8.16 -16.95
C THR A 268 -2.12 -7.35 -15.94
N LEU A 269 -2.78 -6.86 -14.89
CA LEU A 269 -2.08 -6.35 -13.71
C LEU A 269 -1.45 -7.54 -12.99
N LEU A 270 -0.41 -8.11 -13.60
CA LEU A 270 0.41 -9.13 -12.99
C LEU A 270 1.15 -8.42 -11.85
N PRO A 271 0.96 -8.85 -10.60
CA PRO A 271 1.88 -8.41 -9.57
C PRO A 271 3.28 -8.77 -10.06
N PRO A 272 4.24 -7.81 -10.10
CA PRO A 272 5.63 -8.15 -10.34
C PRO A 272 6.04 -9.25 -9.36
N HIS A 273 6.99 -10.10 -9.77
CA HIS A 273 7.49 -11.15 -8.89
C HIS A 273 7.87 -10.53 -7.54
N TRP A 274 7.42 -11.10 -6.42
CA TRP A 274 7.57 -10.51 -5.10
C TRP A 274 9.03 -10.13 -4.78
N LEU A 275 9.99 -10.93 -5.29
CA LEU A 275 11.42 -10.60 -5.19
C LEU A 275 11.73 -9.24 -5.82
N LEU A 276 11.22 -8.92 -7.00
CA LEU A 276 11.51 -7.65 -7.67
C LEU A 276 11.04 -6.46 -6.84
N ASN A 277 9.85 -6.54 -6.25
CA ASN A 277 9.36 -5.51 -5.32
C ASN A 277 10.27 -5.38 -4.09
N VAL A 278 10.63 -6.51 -3.46
CA VAL A 278 11.51 -6.53 -2.28
C VAL A 278 12.92 -6.00 -2.60
N SER A 279 13.48 -6.37 -3.76
CA SER A 279 14.80 -5.92 -4.21
C SER A 279 14.83 -4.40 -4.42
N VAL A 280 13.78 -3.84 -5.04
CA VAL A 280 13.64 -2.41 -5.25
C VAL A 280 13.51 -1.66 -3.92
N LEU A 281 12.70 -2.20 -2.99
CA LEU A 281 12.56 -1.69 -1.62
C LEU A 281 13.90 -1.65 -0.88
N ILE A 282 14.62 -2.77 -0.86
CA ILE A 282 15.93 -2.88 -0.21
C ILE A 282 16.93 -1.93 -0.86
N GLY A 283 16.95 -1.85 -2.19
CA GLY A 283 17.81 -0.94 -2.94
C GLY A 283 17.55 0.53 -2.60
N ALA A 284 16.29 0.95 -2.51
CA ALA A 284 15.92 2.30 -2.10
C ALA A 284 16.36 2.61 -0.66
N CYS A 285 16.14 1.70 0.28
CA CYS A 285 16.57 1.86 1.67
C CYS A 285 18.09 1.92 1.83
N LEU A 286 18.82 1.08 1.09
CA LEU A 286 20.29 1.07 1.07
C LEU A 286 20.84 2.37 0.49
N MET A 287 20.26 2.86 -0.62
CA MET A 287 20.65 4.12 -1.24
C MET A 287 20.50 5.29 -0.27
N VAL A 288 19.35 5.40 0.40
CA VAL A 288 19.11 6.46 1.40
C VAL A 288 20.09 6.32 2.59
N SER A 289 20.33 5.10 3.05
CA SER A 289 21.27 4.83 4.15
C SER A 289 22.71 5.24 3.78
N LEU A 290 23.15 4.91 2.57
CA LEU A 290 24.45 5.33 2.02
C LEU A 290 24.54 6.84 1.90
N LEU A 291 23.51 7.51 1.36
CA LEU A 291 23.47 8.96 1.27
C LEU A 291 23.57 9.64 2.64
N SER A 292 23.00 9.02 3.68
CA SER A 292 23.06 9.54 5.05
C SER A 292 24.46 9.56 5.66
N LEU A 293 25.39 8.73 5.13
CA LEU A 293 26.78 8.70 5.60
C LEU A 293 27.61 9.90 5.08
N TRP A 294 27.20 10.53 3.96
CA TRP A 294 28.02 11.53 3.26
C TRP A 294 27.37 12.92 3.21
N LEU A 295 26.04 13.00 3.29
CA LEU A 295 25.30 14.24 3.10
C LEU A 295 24.74 14.80 4.41
N ARG A 296 24.61 16.13 4.47
CA ARG A 296 23.91 16.81 5.58
C ARG A 296 22.42 16.43 5.56
N PRO A 297 21.72 16.45 6.72
CA PRO A 297 20.32 16.00 6.83
C PRO A 297 19.35 16.64 5.82
N LEU A 298 19.52 17.92 5.50
CA LEU A 298 18.70 18.63 4.51
C LEU A 298 18.85 18.02 3.10
N TRP A 299 20.08 17.72 2.70
CA TRP A 299 20.36 17.13 1.38
C TRP A 299 19.89 15.68 1.29
N VAL A 300 19.97 14.92 2.39
CA VAL A 300 19.38 13.58 2.48
C VAL A 300 17.87 13.66 2.29
N ALA A 301 17.18 14.60 2.94
CA ALA A 301 15.74 14.79 2.79
C ALA A 301 15.34 15.18 1.36
N LEU A 302 16.08 16.06 0.71
CA LEU A 302 15.84 16.43 -0.69
C LEU A 302 16.09 15.26 -1.65
N ALA A 303 17.20 14.53 -1.50
CA ALA A 303 17.51 13.36 -2.31
C ALA A 303 16.45 12.25 -2.15
N SER A 304 15.93 12.09 -0.94
CA SER A 304 14.84 11.18 -0.60
C SER A 304 13.56 11.52 -1.34
N LEU A 305 13.18 12.80 -1.35
CA LEU A 305 11.99 13.28 -2.06
C LEU A 305 12.11 13.04 -3.57
N VAL A 306 13.29 13.29 -4.14
CA VAL A 306 13.58 13.04 -5.56
C VAL A 306 13.49 11.54 -5.88
N LEU A 307 14.03 10.68 -5.01
CA LEU A 307 13.98 9.23 -5.17
C LEU A 307 12.53 8.71 -5.13
N ILE A 308 11.71 9.23 -4.21
CA ILE A 308 10.28 8.93 -4.13
C ILE A 308 9.57 9.35 -5.43
N ALA A 309 9.77 10.60 -5.87
CA ALA A 309 9.14 11.11 -7.08
C ALA A 309 9.54 10.30 -8.32
N GLY A 310 10.83 9.96 -8.43
CA GLY A 310 11.34 9.09 -9.48
C GLY A 310 10.72 7.68 -9.42
N PHE A 311 10.57 7.11 -8.23
CA PHE A 311 9.94 5.80 -8.06
C PHE A 311 8.47 5.80 -8.46
N VAL A 312 7.72 6.85 -8.09
CA VAL A 312 6.33 7.03 -8.52
C VAL A 312 6.24 7.17 -10.03
N ALA A 313 7.13 7.95 -10.65
CA ALA A 313 7.17 8.10 -12.11
C ALA A 313 7.49 6.78 -12.83
N VAL A 314 8.48 6.02 -12.35
CA VAL A 314 8.81 4.69 -12.88
C VAL A 314 7.65 3.71 -12.67
N SER A 315 6.98 3.76 -11.52
CA SER A 315 5.80 2.92 -11.24
C SER A 315 4.63 3.25 -12.15
N TYR A 316 4.40 4.54 -12.41
CA TYR A 316 3.40 5.00 -13.36
C TYR A 316 3.73 4.53 -14.79
N GLU A 317 4.99 4.67 -15.21
CA GLU A 317 5.41 4.24 -16.56
C GLU A 317 5.37 2.71 -16.71
N ALA A 318 5.77 1.97 -15.68
CA ALA A 318 5.67 0.51 -15.65
C ALA A 318 4.21 0.04 -15.74
N TYR A 319 3.28 0.79 -15.13
CA TYR A 319 1.85 0.55 -15.24
C TYR A 319 1.32 0.89 -16.65
N THR A 320 1.66 2.05 -17.20
CA THR A 320 1.14 2.50 -18.51
C THR A 320 1.72 1.72 -19.68
N GLN A 321 3.00 1.32 -19.63
CA GLN A 321 3.66 0.56 -20.70
C GLN A 321 3.55 -0.96 -20.53
N GLY A 322 3.73 -1.47 -19.31
CA GLY A 322 3.88 -2.90 -19.04
C GLY A 322 2.74 -3.53 -18.24
N GLY A 323 1.79 -2.74 -17.72
CA GLY A 323 0.74 -3.25 -16.82
C GLY A 323 1.26 -3.73 -15.46
N TYR A 324 2.48 -3.36 -15.07
CA TYR A 324 3.04 -3.76 -13.78
C TYR A 324 2.64 -2.77 -12.70
N TRP A 325 2.07 -3.27 -11.59
CA TRP A 325 1.82 -2.47 -10.41
C TRP A 325 2.98 -2.63 -9.42
N LEU A 326 3.86 -1.62 -9.37
CA LEU A 326 4.90 -1.50 -8.34
C LEU A 326 4.31 -0.85 -7.09
N ASP A 327 4.53 -1.47 -5.92
CA ASP A 327 4.07 -0.94 -4.64
C ASP A 327 4.98 0.23 -4.20
N PHE A 328 4.43 1.44 -4.23
CA PHE A 328 5.10 2.66 -3.79
C PHE A 328 4.70 3.12 -2.39
N VAL A 329 3.75 2.45 -1.74
CA VAL A 329 3.31 2.78 -0.37
C VAL A 329 4.26 2.14 0.65
N ALA A 330 4.60 0.86 0.50
CA ALA A 330 5.52 0.18 1.41
C ALA A 330 6.89 0.88 1.53
N PRO A 331 7.55 1.35 0.44
CA PRO A 331 8.81 2.09 0.55
C PRO A 331 8.68 3.39 1.34
N LEU A 332 7.58 4.13 1.16
CA LEU A 332 7.32 5.38 1.88
C LEU A 332 7.22 5.16 3.39
N VAL A 333 6.48 4.13 3.80
CA VAL A 333 6.34 3.78 5.22
C VAL A 333 7.67 3.31 5.81
N GLY A 334 8.42 2.47 5.08
CA GLY A 334 9.74 2.02 5.51
C GLY A 334 10.72 3.17 5.70
N MET A 335 10.68 4.17 4.81
CA MET A 335 11.51 5.37 4.89
C MET A 335 11.19 6.24 6.11
N LEU A 336 9.91 6.47 6.41
CA LEU A 336 9.50 7.17 7.62
C LEU A 336 9.96 6.43 8.88
N GLY A 337 9.81 5.09 8.88
CA GLY A 337 10.30 4.24 9.96
C GLY A 337 11.81 4.34 10.17
N TYR A 338 12.61 4.41 9.09
CA TYR A 338 14.06 4.60 9.17
C TYR A 338 14.45 5.96 9.77
N ILE A 339 13.77 7.04 9.36
CA ILE A 339 14.03 8.39 9.88
C ILE A 339 13.76 8.45 11.39
N GLU A 340 12.62 7.94 11.84
CA GLU A 340 12.29 7.94 13.27
C GLU A 340 13.16 6.96 14.07
N GLY A 341 13.46 5.79 13.51
CA GLY A 341 14.35 4.80 14.11
C GLY A 341 15.76 5.34 14.33
N SER A 342 16.34 6.00 13.32
CA SER A 342 17.68 6.59 13.41
C SER A 342 17.75 7.72 14.44
N ARG A 343 16.71 8.58 14.52
CA ARG A 343 16.58 9.60 15.57
C ARG A 343 16.52 9.00 16.97
N LEU A 344 15.78 7.92 17.14
CA LEU A 344 15.64 7.24 18.43
C LEU A 344 16.97 6.62 18.89
N ILE A 345 17.67 5.94 17.98
CA ILE A 345 18.98 5.33 18.26
C ILE A 345 20.00 6.41 18.62
N ALA A 346 20.05 7.52 17.87
CA ALA A 346 20.94 8.63 18.17
C ALA A 346 20.68 9.25 19.56
N ARG A 347 19.41 9.43 19.94
CA ARG A 347 19.02 9.92 21.27
C ARG A 347 19.44 8.97 22.40
N ARG A 348 19.29 7.65 22.20
CA ARG A 348 19.72 6.65 23.19
C ARG A 348 21.23 6.62 23.38
N GLY A 349 21.99 6.69 22.29
CA GLY A 349 23.45 6.76 22.35
C GLY A 349 23.94 7.99 23.12
N LEU A 350 23.35 9.16 22.87
CA LEU A 350 23.71 10.40 23.56
C LEU A 350 23.41 10.33 25.07
N ARG A 351 22.24 9.79 25.45
CA ARG A 351 21.87 9.59 26.86
C ARG A 351 22.81 8.63 27.59
N ALA A 352 23.22 7.55 26.93
CA ALA A 352 24.13 6.57 27.54
C ALA A 352 25.53 7.16 27.78
N SER A 353 26.05 7.99 26.87
CA SER A 353 27.39 8.58 27.02
C SER A 353 27.46 9.78 27.96
N PHE A 354 26.38 10.58 28.08
CA PHE A 354 26.39 11.78 28.93
C PHE A 354 25.68 11.58 30.28
N GLY A 355 24.84 10.54 30.45
CA GLY A 355 24.04 10.34 31.67
C GLY A 355 24.86 10.02 32.92
N GLN A 356 26.13 9.67 32.76
CA GLN A 356 27.08 9.48 33.86
C GLN A 356 27.72 10.79 34.35
N TYR A 357 27.56 11.89 33.60
CA TYR A 357 28.27 13.15 33.85
C TYR A 357 27.33 14.34 34.11
N VAL A 358 26.02 14.20 33.86
CA VAL A 358 25.04 15.27 34.07
C VAL A 358 23.72 14.70 34.58
N SER A 359 22.98 15.49 35.37
CA SER A 359 21.65 15.09 35.84
C SER A 359 20.68 14.87 34.67
N PRO A 360 19.62 14.04 34.84
CA PRO A 360 18.62 13.79 33.81
C PRO A 360 17.98 15.06 33.25
N GLU A 361 17.79 16.07 34.11
CA GLU A 361 17.18 17.36 33.76
C GLU A 361 18.09 18.18 32.82
N VAL A 362 19.40 18.17 33.06
CA VAL A 362 20.39 18.83 32.19
C VAL A 362 20.51 18.09 30.86
N MET A 363 20.50 16.75 30.88
CA MET A 363 20.48 15.93 29.66
C MET A 363 19.28 16.26 28.77
N ASP A 364 18.08 16.32 29.34
CA ASP A 364 16.86 16.61 28.59
C ASP A 364 16.83 18.05 28.05
N ARG A 365 17.53 18.98 28.69
CA ARG A 365 17.76 20.32 28.14
C ARG A 365 18.74 20.29 26.97
N VAL A 366 19.88 19.61 27.09
CA VAL A 366 20.87 19.45 26.00
C VAL A 366 20.28 18.74 24.79
N LEU A 367 19.39 17.76 24.98
CA LEU A 367 18.70 17.06 23.90
C LEU A 367 17.65 17.93 23.18
N ARG A 368 17.08 18.93 23.86
CA ARG A 368 16.07 19.84 23.30
C ARG A 368 16.67 21.09 22.67
N GLU A 369 17.62 21.72 23.36
CA GLU A 369 18.18 23.02 23.01
C GLU A 369 19.55 22.90 22.29
N GLY A 370 20.14 21.69 22.25
CA GLY A 370 21.45 21.42 21.66
C GLY A 370 22.61 21.64 22.65
N THR A 371 23.84 21.40 22.20
CA THR A 371 25.07 21.60 23.01
C THR A 371 25.47 23.07 23.16
N GLY A 372 24.71 23.98 22.55
CA GLY A 372 24.86 25.42 22.65
C GLY A 372 24.25 25.97 23.93
N LEU A 373 24.73 25.52 25.09
CA LEU A 373 24.57 26.28 26.33
C LEU A 373 25.43 27.55 26.15
N GLY A 374 24.82 28.58 25.56
CA GLY A 374 25.44 29.88 25.36
C GLY A 374 25.86 30.48 26.70
N GLY A 375 26.91 31.30 26.67
CA GLY A 375 27.38 32.00 27.86
C GLY A 375 26.41 33.07 28.30
N VAL A 376 25.80 32.91 29.47
CA VAL A 376 24.88 33.90 30.05
C VAL A 376 25.41 34.32 31.42
N VAL A 377 25.43 35.63 31.67
CA VAL A 377 25.68 36.15 33.02
C VAL A 377 24.40 35.95 33.84
N ARG A 378 24.51 35.24 34.94
CA ARG A 378 23.39 34.93 35.83
C ARG A 378 23.85 34.91 37.28
N THR A 379 22.92 35.23 38.18
CA THR A 379 23.16 35.04 39.61
C THR A 379 23.03 33.55 39.93
N VAL A 380 24.05 32.99 40.56
CA VAL A 380 24.09 31.58 40.99
C VAL A 380 24.60 31.51 42.41
N SER A 381 24.37 30.36 43.05
CA SER A 381 25.10 30.00 44.27
C SER A 381 26.13 28.93 43.95
N VAL A 382 27.37 29.16 44.37
CA VAL A 382 28.48 28.23 44.23
C VAL A 382 28.82 27.67 45.60
N LEU A 383 28.90 26.36 45.69
CA LEU A 383 29.34 25.62 46.87
C LEU A 383 30.72 25.02 46.57
N MET A 384 31.68 25.28 47.46
CA MET A 384 32.97 24.59 47.48
C MET A 384 33.10 23.86 48.81
N SER A 385 33.36 22.56 48.77
CA SER A 385 33.76 21.79 49.95
C SER A 385 35.19 21.34 49.83
N ASP A 386 35.89 21.22 50.96
CA ASP A 386 37.25 20.70 51.02
C ASP A 386 37.48 19.91 52.31
N LEU A 387 38.33 18.88 52.28
CA LEU A 387 38.62 18.03 53.43
C LEU A 387 39.76 18.63 54.26
N ARG A 388 39.59 18.61 55.59
CA ARG A 388 40.60 19.11 56.52
C ARG A 388 41.67 18.05 56.75
N GLY A 389 42.93 18.42 56.51
CA GLY A 389 44.08 17.54 56.79
C GLY A 389 44.19 16.34 55.86
N PHE A 390 43.52 16.36 54.70
CA PHE A 390 43.54 15.26 53.75
C PHE A 390 44.93 14.92 53.23
N THR A 391 45.78 15.93 52.97
CA THR A 391 47.16 15.71 52.52
C THR A 391 47.91 14.80 53.48
N THR A 392 47.86 15.09 54.79
CA THR A 392 48.50 14.27 55.83
C THR A 392 47.86 12.88 55.94
N LEU A 393 46.56 12.75 55.68
CA LEU A 393 45.88 11.47 55.67
C LEU A 393 46.32 10.61 54.47
N SER A 394 46.47 11.23 53.31
CA SER A 394 46.84 10.58 52.05
C SER A 394 48.28 10.03 52.06
N GLU A 395 49.16 10.61 52.88
CA GLU A 395 50.53 10.13 53.08
C GLU A 395 50.62 8.90 53.99
N ARG A 396 49.58 8.64 54.80
CA ARG A 396 49.59 7.58 55.82
C ARG A 396 48.85 6.32 55.41
N LEU A 397 47.87 6.45 54.52
CA LEU A 397 47.05 5.34 54.07
C LEU A 397 47.57 4.78 52.73
N PRO A 398 47.43 3.47 52.50
CA PRO A 398 47.65 2.87 51.19
C PRO A 398 46.76 3.49 50.09
N PRO A 399 47.24 3.65 48.84
CA PRO A 399 46.49 4.30 47.76
C PRO A 399 45.13 3.67 47.42
N ASP A 400 45.03 2.35 47.53
CA ASP A 400 43.80 1.58 47.33
C ASP A 400 42.74 1.91 48.40
N GLN A 401 43.14 1.96 49.67
CA GLN A 401 42.25 2.28 50.79
C GLN A 401 41.77 3.73 50.75
N ILE A 402 42.64 4.68 50.35
CA ILE A 402 42.25 6.08 50.15
C ILE A 402 41.26 6.18 49.00
N SER A 403 41.52 5.52 47.87
CA SER A 403 40.65 5.55 46.71
C SER A 403 39.26 5.01 47.01
N GLU A 404 39.17 3.88 47.72
CA GLU A 404 37.88 3.30 48.15
C GLU A 404 37.11 4.27 49.06
N MET A 405 37.77 4.81 50.08
CA MET A 405 37.17 5.77 51.01
C MET A 405 36.73 7.06 50.31
N MET A 406 37.52 7.54 49.35
CA MET A 406 37.17 8.72 48.56
C MET A 406 36.00 8.47 47.62
N ASN A 407 35.91 7.30 47.00
CA ASN A 407 34.76 6.95 46.17
C ASN A 407 33.48 6.86 47.00
N GLU A 408 33.53 6.30 48.21
CA GLU A 408 32.40 6.27 49.15
C GLU A 408 31.99 7.68 49.58
N TYR A 409 32.96 8.52 49.95
CA TYR A 409 32.74 9.94 50.26
C TYR A 409 32.10 10.69 49.10
N PHE A 410 32.72 10.67 47.91
CA PHE A 410 32.23 11.40 46.75
C PHE A 410 30.84 10.92 46.34
N THR A 411 30.58 9.61 46.37
CA THR A 411 29.24 9.08 46.05
C THR A 411 28.18 9.70 46.96
N ALA A 412 28.40 9.64 48.28
CA ALA A 412 27.45 10.19 49.25
C ALA A 412 27.28 11.71 49.12
N MET A 413 28.37 12.45 48.87
CA MET A 413 28.30 13.91 48.70
C MET A 413 27.58 14.31 47.40
N VAL A 414 27.84 13.60 46.30
CA VAL A 414 27.17 13.82 45.01
C VAL A 414 25.68 13.57 45.14
N ASP A 415 25.26 12.51 45.85
CA ASP A 415 23.86 12.21 46.09
C ASP A 415 23.15 13.35 46.83
N VAL A 416 23.79 13.95 47.85
CA VAL A 416 23.24 15.11 48.57
C VAL A 416 23.12 16.32 47.66
N ILE A 417 24.17 16.63 46.88
CA ILE A 417 24.18 17.76 45.93
C ILE A 417 23.03 17.60 44.93
N MET A 418 22.87 16.41 44.34
CA MET A 418 21.81 16.15 43.37
C MET A 418 20.41 16.19 44.00
N ALA A 419 20.25 15.71 45.24
CA ALA A 419 18.96 15.75 45.96
C ALA A 419 18.44 17.17 46.17
N HIS A 420 19.35 18.15 46.28
CA HIS A 420 19.05 19.58 46.38
C HIS A 420 19.21 20.32 45.05
N ARG A 421 19.11 19.62 43.92
CA ARG A 421 19.14 20.21 42.56
C ARG A 421 20.46 20.89 42.19
N GLY A 422 21.52 20.65 42.94
CA GLY A 422 22.87 21.09 42.64
C GLY A 422 23.51 20.28 41.53
N ILE A 423 24.45 20.89 40.82
CA ILE A 423 25.22 20.24 39.75
C ILE A 423 26.69 20.32 40.10
N VAL A 424 27.33 19.15 40.17
CA VAL A 424 28.77 19.04 40.39
C VAL A 424 29.50 19.56 39.16
N GLN A 425 30.32 20.58 39.38
CA GLN A 425 31.12 21.27 38.37
C GLN A 425 32.47 20.59 38.15
N ASP A 426 33.15 20.28 39.26
CA ASP A 426 34.44 19.61 39.23
C ASP A 426 34.79 18.97 40.57
N PHE A 427 35.73 18.04 40.54
CA PHE A 427 36.44 17.55 41.71
C PHE A 427 37.85 18.15 41.68
N ILE A 428 38.22 18.90 42.71
CA ILE A 428 39.51 19.60 42.79
C ILE A 428 40.32 18.94 43.91
N GLY A 429 41.00 17.83 43.57
CA GLY A 429 41.66 17.00 44.58
C GLY A 429 40.63 16.31 45.47
N ASP A 430 40.63 16.65 46.76
CA ASP A 430 39.66 16.27 47.79
C ASP A 430 38.45 17.22 47.88
N GLY A 431 38.50 18.33 47.14
CA GLY A 431 37.42 19.30 47.08
C GLY A 431 36.33 18.97 46.07
N ILE A 432 35.11 19.46 46.35
CA ILE A 432 33.96 19.37 45.44
C ILE A 432 33.48 20.78 45.14
N LEU A 433 33.39 21.11 43.85
CA LEU A 433 32.78 22.34 43.37
C LEU A 433 31.40 22.02 42.81
N ALA A 434 30.36 22.71 43.30
CA ALA A 434 28.99 22.58 42.81
C ALA A 434 28.35 23.94 42.55
N ALA A 435 27.43 23.98 41.59
CA ALA A 435 26.69 25.19 41.22
C ALA A 435 25.17 24.95 41.30
N TYR A 436 24.45 26.00 41.69
CA TYR A 436 22.99 26.05 41.81
C TYR A 436 22.46 27.24 41.01
N GLY A 437 21.35 27.07 40.29
CA GLY A 437 20.81 28.11 39.39
C GLY A 437 21.46 28.16 37.99
N ALA A 438 22.32 27.19 37.66
CA ALA A 438 22.89 27.02 36.32
C ALA A 438 23.22 25.55 36.00
N PRO A 439 23.00 25.07 34.75
CA PRO A 439 22.33 25.73 33.62
C PRO A 439 20.79 25.77 33.78
N LEU A 440 20.23 25.08 34.77
CA LEU A 440 18.80 25.09 35.06
C LEU A 440 18.45 26.30 35.93
N ASP A 441 17.32 26.94 35.64
CA ASP A 441 16.88 28.09 36.44
C ASP A 441 16.27 27.57 37.75
N ASP A 442 16.74 28.14 38.85
CA ASP A 442 16.32 27.78 40.21
C ASP A 442 16.21 29.06 41.05
N PRO A 443 14.99 29.60 41.26
CA PRO A 443 14.80 30.82 42.04
C PRO A 443 15.31 30.71 43.49
N ASP A 444 15.33 29.49 44.02
CA ASP A 444 15.71 29.19 45.40
C ASP A 444 17.16 28.66 45.50
N HIS A 445 18.00 28.92 44.49
CA HIS A 445 19.36 28.39 44.38
C HIS A 445 20.23 28.62 45.63
N ALA A 446 20.05 29.75 46.32
CA ALA A 446 20.78 30.07 47.54
C ALA A 446 20.32 29.23 48.73
N TRP A 447 19.02 28.96 48.82
CA TRP A 447 18.46 28.09 49.85
C TRP A 447 18.98 26.66 49.66
N HIS A 448 18.87 26.13 48.44
CA HIS A 448 19.37 24.80 48.10
C HIS A 448 20.86 24.63 48.37
N ALA A 449 21.69 25.63 48.06
CA ALA A 449 23.13 25.56 48.33
C ALA A 449 23.43 25.47 49.84
N VAL A 450 22.73 26.25 50.66
CA VAL A 450 22.92 26.25 52.12
C VAL A 450 22.39 24.97 52.76
N THR A 451 21.22 24.48 52.35
CA THR A 451 20.69 23.20 52.85
C THR A 451 21.60 22.04 52.46
N THR A 452 22.13 22.04 51.24
CA THR A 452 23.15 21.06 50.82
C THR A 452 24.34 21.08 51.76
N ALA A 453 24.90 22.25 52.08
CA ALA A 453 26.07 22.37 52.94
C ALA A 453 25.82 21.76 54.34
N LEU A 454 24.63 21.95 54.90
CA LEU A 454 24.23 21.37 56.18
C LEU A 454 24.08 19.85 56.10
N ASP A 455 23.42 19.36 55.05
CA ASP A 455 23.18 17.94 54.84
C ASP A 455 24.47 17.17 54.53
N MET A 456 25.40 17.74 53.75
CA MET A 456 26.73 17.16 53.53
C MET A 456 27.46 16.93 54.86
N GLN A 457 27.41 17.89 55.79
CA GLN A 457 28.01 17.73 57.12
C GLN A 457 27.28 16.68 57.97
N ALA A 458 25.96 16.56 57.85
CA ALA A 458 25.19 15.53 58.53
C ALA A 458 25.51 14.12 57.99
N VAL A 459 25.61 13.97 56.67
CA VAL A 459 25.95 12.71 55.99
C VAL A 459 27.39 12.31 56.30
N LEU A 460 28.34 13.25 56.28
CA LEU A 460 29.73 12.96 56.63
C LEU A 460 29.86 12.45 58.08
N ARG A 461 29.08 12.98 59.02
CA ARG A 461 29.04 12.46 60.40
C ARG A 461 28.62 11.00 60.44
N ARG A 462 27.57 10.62 59.69
CA ARG A 462 27.11 9.23 59.62
C ARG A 462 28.15 8.30 58.97
N LEU A 463 28.82 8.76 57.91
CA LEU A 463 29.93 8.01 57.30
C LEU A 463 31.07 7.80 58.29
N ASN A 464 31.44 8.85 59.03
CA ASN A 464 32.46 8.77 60.07
C ASN A 464 32.09 7.79 61.19
N ASP A 465 30.83 7.75 61.63
CA ASP A 465 30.39 6.78 62.65
C ASP A 465 30.62 5.34 62.18
N GLY A 466 30.30 5.05 60.91
CA GLY A 466 30.54 3.75 60.28
C GLY A 466 32.02 3.44 60.09
N TRP A 467 32.80 4.39 59.60
CA TRP A 467 34.25 4.25 59.42
C TRP A 467 34.98 4.04 60.73
N GLN A 468 34.63 4.79 61.78
CA GLN A 468 35.21 4.62 63.12
C GLN A 468 34.91 3.22 63.68
N ALA A 469 33.67 2.72 63.52
CA ALA A 469 33.32 1.37 63.91
C ALA A 469 34.13 0.29 63.16
N ALA A 470 34.54 0.58 61.92
CA ALA A 470 35.40 -0.27 61.09
C ALA A 470 36.91 -0.01 61.30
N GLY A 471 37.31 0.84 62.25
CA GLY A 471 38.71 1.18 62.52
C GLY A 471 39.37 2.10 61.46
N ARG A 472 38.58 2.71 60.58
CA ARG A 472 39.03 3.68 59.57
C ARG A 472 39.07 5.10 60.17
N PRO A 473 39.96 5.99 59.67
CA PRO A 473 40.07 7.35 60.17
C PRO A 473 38.84 8.19 59.81
N ALA A 474 38.50 9.15 60.67
CA ALA A 474 37.41 10.08 60.43
C ALA A 474 37.86 11.28 59.58
N LEU A 475 36.97 11.75 58.71
CA LEU A 475 37.16 12.93 57.89
C LEU A 475 36.46 14.15 58.50
N ALA A 476 36.99 15.33 58.25
CA ALA A 476 36.32 16.59 58.55
C ALA A 476 36.30 17.45 57.30
N MET A 477 35.22 18.19 57.07
CA MET A 477 35.09 19.05 55.89
C MET A 477 34.86 20.51 56.26
N GLY A 478 35.36 21.41 55.42
CA GLY A 478 34.89 22.79 55.33
C GLY A 478 33.94 22.92 54.14
N VAL A 479 32.88 23.72 54.29
CA VAL A 479 31.98 24.07 53.17
C VAL A 479 31.84 25.57 53.12
N ALA A 480 32.08 26.15 51.95
CA ALA A 480 31.88 27.56 51.66
C ALA A 480 30.78 27.70 50.61
N VAL A 481 29.88 28.66 50.83
CA VAL A 481 28.81 29.01 49.89
C VAL A 481 28.90 30.49 49.59
N HIS A 482 28.89 30.84 48.30
CA HIS A 482 28.87 32.22 47.84
C HIS A 482 27.81 32.40 46.76
N THR A 483 27.09 33.52 46.81
CA THR A 483 26.09 33.89 45.80
C THR A 483 26.52 35.14 45.08
N GLY A 484 26.51 35.12 43.75
CA GLY A 484 26.88 36.27 42.95
C GLY A 484 26.61 36.07 41.47
N GLU A 485 26.77 37.15 40.70
CA GLU A 485 26.71 37.09 39.25
C GLU A 485 27.96 36.43 38.68
N VAL A 486 27.76 35.41 37.85
CA VAL A 486 28.83 34.70 37.18
C VAL A 486 28.49 34.43 35.73
N PHE A 487 29.52 34.18 34.93
CA PHE A 487 29.35 33.73 33.56
C PHE A 487 29.17 32.21 33.53
N ALA A 488 27.95 31.76 33.22
CA ALA A 488 27.65 30.34 33.07
C ALA A 488 27.62 29.97 31.59
N GLY A 489 28.56 29.13 31.13
CA GLY A 489 28.67 28.77 29.72
C GLY A 489 29.81 27.83 29.38
N ASN A 490 29.87 27.39 28.12
CA ASN A 490 30.97 26.56 27.63
C ASN A 490 32.24 27.38 27.40
N VAL A 491 33.32 27.04 28.11
CA VAL A 491 34.66 27.63 27.98
C VAL A 491 35.66 26.56 27.51
N GLY A 492 36.57 26.90 26.60
CA GLY A 492 37.62 26.01 26.13
C GLY A 492 37.86 26.03 24.61
N SER A 493 38.66 25.08 24.12
CA SER A 493 38.99 24.97 22.70
C SER A 493 37.94 24.16 21.92
N PRO A 494 37.90 24.22 20.58
CA PRO A 494 37.01 23.37 19.78
C PRO A 494 37.18 21.87 20.05
N LYS A 495 38.36 21.44 20.53
CA LYS A 495 38.69 20.05 20.85
C LYS A 495 38.36 19.65 22.30
N ARG A 496 38.18 20.61 23.21
CA ARG A 496 37.87 20.37 24.63
C ARG A 496 37.12 21.56 25.20
N LYS A 497 35.81 21.40 25.37
CA LYS A 497 34.91 22.38 26.01
C LYS A 497 34.54 21.87 27.40
N LYS A 498 34.55 22.75 28.38
CA LYS A 498 34.04 22.51 29.73
C LYS A 498 32.97 23.56 30.01
N TYR A 499 31.84 23.14 30.60
CA TYR A 499 30.86 24.10 31.11
C TYR A 499 31.45 24.72 32.38
N ALA A 500 31.58 26.04 32.44
CA ALA A 500 32.17 26.77 33.56
C ALA A 500 31.13 27.75 34.13
N VAL A 501 31.22 27.98 35.44
CA VAL A 501 30.39 28.87 36.25
C VAL A 501 31.32 29.67 37.14
#